data_AF-A0A9R1DKE3-F1
#
_entry.id   AF-A0A9R1DKE3-F1
#
_cell.length_a   1.000
_cell.length_b   1.000
_cell.length_c   1.000
_cell.angle_alpha   90.00
_cell.angle_beta   90.00
_cell.angle_gamma   90.00
#
_symmetry.space_group_name_H-M   'P 1'
#
loop_
_entity.id
_entity.type
_entity.pdbx_description
1 polymer ?
#
loop_
_entity_poly.entity_id
_entity_poly.type
_entity_poly.pdbx_seq_one_letter_code
_entity_poly.pdbx_strand_id
1 'polypeptide(L)'
;PRKDMITHIPGASAIEPHELMSYLQETDTTNVVHRILYKAFEEARGADYVLCNTMEELEPSTIVALRAEKPFYAVGPIFPAGFAHSAVATSMWAESNCSHWLDAQPLGSVLYISFESYAHVTKQELHEITGGVLASGARFLWVMRPDIVSSDDPDPLSEGFAAASAGRGLVVPWCCL
;
A
#
# COMPACT_ATOMS: atom_id res chain seq x y z
N PRO A 1 12.47 23.56 1.14
CA PRO A 1 11.76 22.69 0.17
C PRO A 1 11.43 23.42 -1.13
N ARG A 2 11.53 22.68 -2.26
CA ARG A 2 11.13 23.14 -3.59
C ARG A 2 9.61 23.41 -3.61
N LYS A 3 9.18 24.51 -4.25
CA LYS A 3 7.77 24.94 -4.26
C LYS A 3 7.16 25.01 -5.65
N ASP A 4 8.00 25.01 -6.68
CA ASP A 4 7.57 25.01 -8.07
C ASP A 4 7.06 23.63 -8.49
N MET A 5 6.00 23.63 -9.29
CA MET A 5 5.43 22.45 -9.91
C MET A 5 6.45 21.79 -10.85
N ILE A 6 6.56 20.47 -10.77
CA ILE A 6 7.51 19.67 -11.56
C ILE A 6 6.82 19.28 -12.87
N THR A 7 7.27 19.86 -13.97
CA THR A 7 6.67 19.66 -15.31
C THR A 7 7.62 19.07 -16.34
N HIS A 8 8.83 18.69 -15.92
CA HIS A 8 9.94 18.33 -16.81
C HIS A 8 10.29 16.83 -16.75
N ILE A 9 9.44 15.99 -16.17
CA ILE A 9 9.62 14.53 -16.16
C ILE A 9 8.92 13.94 -17.39
N PRO A 10 9.66 13.39 -18.37
CA PRO A 10 9.06 12.81 -19.57
C PRO A 10 8.10 11.66 -19.22
N GLY A 11 6.93 11.63 -19.86
CA GLY A 11 5.93 10.58 -19.68
C GLY A 11 5.07 10.69 -18.41
N ALA A 12 5.42 11.58 -17.48
CA ALA A 12 4.65 11.85 -16.27
C ALA A 12 3.81 13.14 -16.39
N SER A 13 2.67 13.16 -15.68
CA SER A 13 1.90 14.39 -15.47
C SER A 13 2.67 15.39 -14.61
N ALA A 14 2.20 16.64 -14.55
CA ALA A 14 2.75 17.63 -13.63
C ALA A 14 2.57 17.15 -12.18
N ILE A 15 3.62 17.27 -11.37
CA ILE A 15 3.65 16.80 -9.98
C ILE A 15 3.90 18.00 -9.07
N GLU A 16 3.06 18.18 -8.06
CA GLU A 16 3.34 19.15 -7.00
C GLU A 16 4.38 18.57 -6.02
N PRO A 17 5.33 19.38 -5.52
CA PRO A 17 6.39 18.84 -4.65
C PRO A 17 5.91 18.06 -3.43
N HIS A 18 4.72 18.35 -2.92
CA HIS A 18 4.15 17.67 -1.75
C HIS A 18 3.53 16.30 -2.08
N GLU A 19 3.28 16.01 -3.36
CA GLU A 19 2.78 14.72 -3.85
C GLU A 19 3.91 13.69 -4.03
N LEU A 20 5.18 14.16 -4.06
CA LEU A 20 6.32 13.26 -4.06
C LEU A 20 6.36 12.44 -2.77
N MET A 21 6.97 11.25 -2.83
CA MET A 21 7.24 10.46 -1.64
C MET A 21 8.01 11.28 -0.60
N SER A 22 7.67 11.16 0.69
CA SER A 22 8.23 11.98 1.77
C SER A 22 9.75 12.03 1.80
N TYR A 23 10.41 10.92 1.45
CA TYR A 23 11.86 10.82 1.35
C TYR A 23 12.49 11.57 0.17
N LEU A 24 11.72 11.88 -0.89
CA LEU A 24 12.14 12.74 -2.00
C LEU A 24 11.95 14.24 -1.67
N GLN A 25 11.15 14.54 -0.64
CA GLN A 25 10.96 15.90 -0.13
C GLN A 25 12.01 16.27 0.93
N GLU A 26 12.76 15.28 1.43
CA GLU A 26 13.81 15.46 2.43
C GLU A 26 14.90 16.41 1.92
N THR A 27 15.29 17.36 2.77
CA THR A 27 16.36 18.33 2.47
C THR A 27 17.64 18.02 3.22
N ASP A 28 17.58 17.23 4.29
CA ASP A 28 18.75 16.72 4.97
C ASP A 28 19.35 15.52 4.22
N THR A 29 20.34 15.82 3.39
CA THR A 29 21.05 14.80 2.62
C THR A 29 21.92 13.88 3.49
N THR A 30 22.08 14.19 4.78
CA THR A 30 22.79 13.35 5.76
C THR A 30 21.87 12.31 6.43
N ASN A 31 20.57 12.33 6.14
CA ASN A 31 19.64 11.28 6.54
C ASN A 31 20.08 9.93 5.92
N VAL A 32 20.09 8.87 6.73
CA VAL A 32 20.47 7.51 6.30
C VAL A 32 19.57 7.02 5.16
N VAL A 33 18.25 7.24 5.27
CA VAL A 33 17.27 6.85 4.25
C VAL A 33 17.55 7.57 2.94
N HIS A 34 17.83 8.88 2.99
CA HIS A 34 18.19 9.68 1.82
C HIS A 34 19.44 9.12 1.12
N ARG A 35 20.50 8.79 1.87
CA ARG A 35 21.73 8.20 1.28
C ARG A 35 21.49 6.83 0.64
N ILE A 36 20.68 5.98 1.27
CA ILE A 36 20.34 4.66 0.73
C ILE A 36 19.60 4.81 -0.61
N LEU A 37 18.58 5.67 -0.64
CA LEU A 37 17.78 5.92 -1.84
C LEU A 37 18.60 6.56 -2.97
N TYR A 38 19.43 7.55 -2.65
CA TYR A 38 20.33 8.15 -3.63
C TYR A 38 21.23 7.09 -4.27
N LYS A 39 21.85 6.23 -3.45
CA LYS A 39 22.70 5.13 -3.94
C LYS A 39 21.90 4.15 -4.80
N ALA A 40 20.69 3.78 -4.39
CA ALA A 40 19.83 2.89 -5.17
C ALA A 40 19.48 3.48 -6.55
N PHE A 41 19.20 4.79 -6.64
CA PHE A 41 18.97 5.45 -7.92
C PHE A 41 20.23 5.51 -8.80
N GLU A 42 21.40 5.76 -8.22
CA GLU A 42 22.67 5.71 -8.94
C GLU A 42 22.95 4.31 -9.50
N GLU A 43 22.72 3.25 -8.71
CA GLU A 43 22.88 1.87 -9.16
C GLU A 43 21.87 1.52 -10.26
N ALA A 44 20.61 1.95 -10.12
CA ALA A 44 19.57 1.75 -11.13
C ALA A 44 19.89 2.46 -12.46
N ARG A 45 20.56 3.62 -12.42
CA ARG A 45 21.08 4.29 -13.63
C ARG A 45 22.13 3.44 -14.35
N GLY A 46 22.96 2.71 -13.62
CA GLY A 46 23.96 1.80 -14.18
C GLY A 46 23.42 0.47 -14.69
N ALA A 47 22.16 0.12 -14.44
CA ALA A 47 21.59 -1.16 -14.87
C ALA A 47 21.41 -1.25 -16.39
N ASP A 48 21.78 -2.40 -16.97
CA ASP A 48 21.61 -2.73 -18.39
C ASP A 48 20.13 -2.87 -18.80
N TYR A 49 19.31 -3.39 -17.88
CA TYR A 49 17.89 -3.64 -18.07
C TYR A 49 17.11 -3.21 -16.82
N VAL A 50 15.92 -2.65 -17.03
CA VAL A 50 14.97 -2.35 -15.95
C VAL A 50 13.72 -3.19 -16.16
N LEU A 51 13.43 -4.07 -15.20
CA LEU A 51 12.20 -4.84 -15.16
C LEU A 51 11.30 -4.18 -14.10
N CYS A 52 10.13 -3.73 -14.51
CA CYS A 52 9.18 -3.05 -13.64
C CYS A 52 7.88 -3.85 -13.56
N ASN A 53 7.37 -4.05 -12.35
CA ASN A 53 6.08 -4.68 -12.11
C ASN A 53 4.93 -3.70 -12.41
N THR A 54 4.78 -3.36 -13.68
CA THR A 54 3.71 -2.55 -14.26
C THR A 54 3.27 -3.18 -15.58
N MET A 55 2.21 -2.67 -16.20
CA MET A 55 1.68 -3.13 -17.49
C MET A 55 1.49 -1.95 -18.45
N GLU A 56 1.60 -2.21 -19.76
CA GLU A 56 1.58 -1.17 -20.79
C GLU A 56 0.31 -0.31 -20.74
N GLU A 57 -0.82 -0.96 -20.48
CA GLU A 57 -2.15 -0.35 -20.42
C GLU A 57 -2.32 0.59 -19.22
N LEU A 58 -1.54 0.41 -18.16
CA LEU A 58 -1.63 1.20 -16.94
C LEU A 58 -0.85 2.51 -17.05
N GLU A 59 0.34 2.49 -17.65
CA GLU A 59 1.28 3.62 -17.66
C GLU A 59 1.91 3.87 -19.04
N PRO A 60 1.12 4.02 -20.12
CA PRO A 60 1.64 3.99 -21.49
C PRO A 60 2.64 5.13 -21.77
N SER A 61 2.35 6.36 -21.33
CA SER A 61 3.24 7.51 -21.54
C SER A 61 4.56 7.37 -20.78
N THR A 62 4.50 6.90 -19.54
CA THR A 62 5.66 6.68 -18.68
C THR A 62 6.55 5.59 -19.26
N ILE A 63 5.98 4.47 -19.70
CA ILE A 63 6.72 3.34 -20.25
C ILE A 63 7.41 3.73 -21.57
N VAL A 64 6.74 4.46 -22.45
CA VAL A 64 7.35 4.98 -23.69
C VAL A 64 8.54 5.89 -23.38
N ALA A 65 8.40 6.80 -22.41
CA ALA A 65 9.49 7.68 -21.99
C ALA A 65 10.69 6.90 -21.43
N LEU A 66 10.44 5.90 -20.56
CA LEU A 66 11.51 5.10 -19.96
C LEU A 66 12.25 4.23 -20.99
N ARG A 67 11.54 3.70 -21.99
CA ARG A 67 12.15 2.93 -23.09
C ARG A 67 13.03 3.78 -24.00
N ALA A 68 12.78 5.09 -24.10
CA ALA A 68 13.64 5.99 -24.84
C ALA A 68 15.01 6.20 -24.15
N GLU A 69 15.06 6.03 -22.83
CA GLU A 69 16.28 6.19 -22.03
C GLU A 69 17.11 4.90 -21.95
N LYS A 70 16.47 3.74 -21.74
CA LYS A 70 17.15 2.45 -21.62
C LYS A 70 16.23 1.24 -21.86
N PRO A 71 16.77 0.02 -22.04
CA PRO A 71 15.96 -1.19 -22.11
C PRO A 71 15.06 -1.37 -20.87
N PHE A 72 13.76 -1.09 -21.04
CA PHE A 72 12.76 -1.13 -20.00
C PHE A 72 11.62 -2.11 -20.37
N TYR A 73 11.30 -2.99 -19.43
CA TYR A 73 10.27 -4.02 -19.58
C TYR A 73 9.22 -3.90 -18.47
N ALA A 74 7.99 -3.58 -18.89
CA ALA A 74 6.80 -3.79 -18.09
C ALA A 74 6.49 -5.29 -18.06
N VAL A 75 6.70 -5.94 -16.91
CA VAL A 75 6.57 -7.40 -16.73
C VAL A 75 5.44 -7.77 -15.77
N GLY A 76 4.62 -6.79 -15.39
CA GLY A 76 3.51 -6.95 -14.48
C GLY A 76 2.19 -7.34 -15.16
N PRO A 77 1.17 -7.64 -14.35
CA PRO A 77 1.26 -7.84 -12.90
C PRO A 77 1.95 -9.17 -12.55
N ILE A 78 3.03 -9.11 -11.75
CA ILE A 78 3.71 -10.27 -11.20
C ILE A 78 2.93 -10.76 -9.99
N PHE A 79 2.33 -11.94 -10.10
CA PHE A 79 1.71 -12.65 -8.98
C PHE A 79 2.60 -13.81 -8.52
N PRO A 80 2.67 -14.10 -7.21
CA PRO A 80 3.31 -15.32 -6.72
C PRO A 80 2.76 -16.57 -7.40
N ALA A 81 3.64 -17.54 -7.68
CA ALA A 81 3.22 -18.82 -8.24
C ALA A 81 2.22 -19.50 -7.27
N GLY A 82 1.03 -19.80 -7.76
CA GLY A 82 -0.05 -20.32 -6.92
C GLY A 82 -0.80 -19.24 -6.14
N PHE A 83 -0.92 -18.01 -6.62
CA PHE A 83 -1.79 -16.98 -6.00
C PHE A 83 -3.20 -17.49 -5.61
N ALA A 84 -3.73 -18.51 -6.31
CA ALA A 84 -4.97 -19.19 -5.93
C ALA A 84 -4.80 -20.43 -5.00
N HIS A 85 -3.62 -21.06 -4.93
CA HIS A 85 -3.37 -22.37 -4.30
C HIS A 85 -1.96 -22.54 -3.68
N SER A 86 -1.30 -21.47 -3.26
CA SER A 86 0.09 -21.51 -2.77
C SER A 86 0.12 -22.08 -1.36
N ALA A 87 0.96 -23.10 -1.15
CA ALA A 87 1.32 -23.62 0.18
C ALA A 87 2.45 -22.80 0.84
N VAL A 88 2.98 -21.78 0.15
CA VAL A 88 4.05 -20.92 0.64
C VAL A 88 3.42 -19.67 1.23
N ALA A 89 3.65 -19.46 2.54
CA ALA A 89 3.23 -18.26 3.24
C ALA A 89 3.82 -17.01 2.56
N THR A 90 2.96 -16.10 2.13
CA THR A 90 3.37 -14.81 1.52
C THR A 90 3.64 -13.74 2.58
N SER A 91 3.53 -14.09 3.85
CA SER A 91 3.70 -13.22 5.01
C SER A 91 4.35 -13.94 6.18
N MET A 92 4.97 -13.18 7.08
CA MET A 92 5.46 -13.66 8.37
C MET A 92 4.35 -13.76 9.43
N TRP A 93 3.13 -13.33 9.11
CA TRP A 93 1.98 -13.33 10.01
C TRP A 93 1.10 -14.57 9.78
N ALA A 94 0.47 -15.04 10.85
CA ALA A 94 -0.52 -16.12 10.76
C ALA A 94 -1.75 -15.65 9.96
N GLU A 95 -2.06 -16.36 8.88
CA GLU A 95 -3.18 -16.05 8.00
C GLU A 95 -4.51 -16.43 8.64
N SER A 96 -5.42 -15.46 8.71
CA SER A 96 -6.81 -15.67 9.13
C SER A 96 -7.65 -16.10 7.92
N ASN A 97 -8.27 -17.27 8.01
CA ASN A 97 -9.21 -17.72 6.97
C ASN A 97 -10.52 -16.91 7.07
N CYS A 98 -10.72 -16.00 6.11
CA CYS A 98 -11.89 -15.13 6.04
C CYS A 98 -12.94 -15.60 5.02
N SER A 99 -12.68 -16.68 4.28
CA SER A 99 -13.50 -17.11 3.14
C SER A 99 -14.93 -17.41 3.56
N HIS A 100 -15.14 -18.14 4.67
CA HIS A 100 -16.48 -18.44 5.16
C HIS A 100 -17.31 -17.19 5.49
N TRP A 101 -16.69 -16.14 6.02
CA TRP A 101 -17.39 -14.89 6.33
C TRP A 101 -17.73 -14.12 5.05
N LEU A 102 -16.81 -14.10 4.08
CA LEU A 102 -16.98 -13.46 2.78
C LEU A 102 -18.06 -14.15 1.92
N ASP A 103 -18.05 -15.48 1.88
CA ASP A 103 -19.03 -16.30 1.14
C ASP A 103 -20.47 -16.07 1.60
N ALA A 104 -20.66 -15.62 2.84
CA ALA A 104 -21.95 -15.28 3.41
C ALA A 104 -22.44 -13.87 3.06
N GLN A 105 -21.61 -13.03 2.43
CA GLN A 105 -21.97 -11.65 2.07
C GLN A 105 -22.52 -11.56 0.64
N PRO A 106 -23.40 -10.58 0.35
CA PRO A 106 -23.77 -10.30 -1.04
C PRO A 106 -22.55 -9.95 -1.91
N LEU A 107 -22.57 -10.37 -3.18
CA LEU A 107 -21.50 -10.11 -4.13
C LEU A 107 -21.21 -8.61 -4.26
N GLY A 108 -19.94 -8.22 -4.16
CA GLY A 108 -19.50 -6.82 -4.31
C GLY A 108 -19.93 -5.89 -3.16
N SER A 109 -20.34 -6.43 -2.01
CA SER A 109 -20.88 -5.64 -0.89
C SER A 109 -19.90 -5.35 0.26
N VAL A 110 -18.68 -5.90 0.20
CA VAL A 110 -17.68 -5.81 1.27
C VAL A 110 -16.59 -4.83 0.86
N LEU A 111 -16.34 -3.84 1.73
CA LEU A 111 -15.18 -2.98 1.66
C LEU A 111 -13.95 -3.69 2.26
N TYR A 112 -12.91 -3.88 1.47
CA TYR A 112 -11.61 -4.33 1.97
C TYR A 112 -10.78 -3.15 2.45
N ILE A 113 -10.28 -3.22 3.68
CA ILE A 113 -9.46 -2.18 4.31
C ILE A 113 -8.13 -2.80 4.73
N SER A 114 -7.02 -2.22 4.27
CA SER A 114 -5.68 -2.63 4.65
C SER A 114 -4.72 -1.44 4.57
N PHE A 115 -3.83 -1.33 5.54
CA PHE A 115 -2.72 -0.38 5.58
C PHE A 115 -1.38 -1.08 5.30
N GLU A 116 -1.47 -2.16 4.53
CA GLU A 116 -0.38 -3.05 4.11
C GLU A 116 0.48 -3.52 5.28
N SER A 117 1.80 -3.64 5.11
CA SER A 117 2.73 -4.17 6.12
C SER A 117 3.53 -3.11 6.87
N TYR A 118 3.53 -1.86 6.39
CA TYR A 118 4.45 -0.82 6.89
C TYR A 118 3.78 0.48 7.34
N ALA A 119 2.58 0.81 6.82
CA ALA A 119 1.98 2.10 7.16
C ALA A 119 1.52 2.12 8.64
N HIS A 120 1.91 3.16 9.36
CA HIS A 120 1.46 3.47 10.72
C HIS A 120 0.47 4.63 10.68
N VAL A 121 -0.53 4.60 11.55
CA VAL A 121 -1.45 5.72 11.74
C VAL A 121 -1.42 6.15 13.20
N THR A 122 -1.67 7.42 13.46
CA THR A 122 -1.87 7.89 14.83
C THR A 122 -3.18 7.32 15.39
N LYS A 123 -3.27 7.25 16.73
CA LYS A 123 -4.51 6.83 17.40
C LYS A 123 -5.71 7.70 17.01
N GLN A 124 -5.49 8.99 16.82
CA GLN A 124 -6.53 9.92 16.40
C GLN A 124 -7.01 9.62 14.97
N GLU A 125 -6.10 9.38 14.03
CA GLU A 125 -6.48 8.99 12.66
C GLU A 125 -7.25 7.67 12.65
N LEU A 126 -6.82 6.67 13.43
CA LEU A 126 -7.55 5.41 13.56
C LEU A 126 -8.97 5.63 14.10
N HIS A 127 -9.15 6.52 15.07
CA HIS A 127 -10.48 6.89 15.59
C HIS A 127 -11.37 7.53 14.52
N GLU A 128 -10.83 8.43 13.69
CA GLU A 128 -11.58 9.03 12.57
C GLU A 128 -11.93 8.00 11.50
N ILE A 129 -10.99 7.11 11.14
CA ILE A 129 -11.21 6.03 10.18
C ILE A 129 -12.31 5.09 10.67
N THR A 130 -12.21 4.60 11.92
CA THR A 130 -13.23 3.73 12.52
C THR A 130 -14.59 4.41 12.58
N GLY A 131 -14.65 5.70 12.93
CA GLY A 131 -15.87 6.51 12.89
C GLY A 131 -16.48 6.56 11.49
N GLY A 132 -15.67 6.84 10.46
CA GLY A 132 -16.11 6.87 9.07
C GLY A 132 -16.61 5.51 8.57
N VAL A 133 -15.90 4.42 8.89
CA VAL A 133 -16.30 3.05 8.55
C VAL A 133 -17.65 2.71 9.18
N LEU A 134 -17.86 3.01 10.46
CA LEU A 134 -19.14 2.78 11.13
C LEU A 134 -20.27 3.61 10.51
N ALA A 135 -20.03 4.90 10.26
CA ALA A 135 -21.01 5.81 9.67
C ALA A 135 -21.41 5.44 8.24
N SER A 136 -20.50 4.83 7.47
CA SER A 136 -20.77 4.39 6.09
C SER A 136 -21.87 3.33 6.00
N GLY A 137 -22.12 2.57 7.09
CA GLY A 137 -23.03 1.43 7.07
C GLY A 137 -22.53 0.21 6.28
N ALA A 138 -21.38 0.32 5.61
CA ALA A 138 -20.82 -0.74 4.77
C ALA A 138 -20.50 -2.01 5.58
N ARG A 139 -20.52 -3.15 4.89
CA ARG A 139 -19.84 -4.35 5.38
C ARG A 139 -18.36 -4.21 5.08
N PHE A 140 -17.50 -4.68 5.97
CA PHE A 140 -16.07 -4.52 5.78
C PHE A 140 -15.26 -5.70 6.28
N LEU A 141 -14.17 -6.00 5.57
CA LEU A 141 -13.08 -6.84 6.03
C LEU A 141 -11.88 -5.92 6.22
N TRP A 142 -11.40 -5.79 7.45
CA TRP A 142 -10.25 -4.96 7.78
C TRP A 142 -9.08 -5.81 8.24
N VAL A 143 -8.02 -5.83 7.45
CA VAL A 143 -6.71 -6.35 7.84
C VAL A 143 -5.97 -5.28 8.64
N MET A 144 -5.95 -5.43 9.96
CA MET A 144 -5.39 -4.46 10.89
C MET A 144 -4.28 -5.10 11.71
N ARG A 145 -3.04 -4.68 11.49
CA ARG A 145 -1.91 -5.16 12.29
C ARG A 145 -2.04 -4.65 13.74
N PRO A 146 -1.68 -5.46 14.75
CA PRO A 146 -1.68 -5.02 16.15
C PRO A 146 -0.80 -3.78 16.40
N ASP A 147 0.28 -3.62 15.63
CA ASP A 147 1.25 -2.52 15.77
C ASP A 147 0.93 -1.29 14.92
N ILE A 148 -0.27 -1.20 14.34
CA ILE A 148 -0.64 -0.13 13.41
C ILE A 148 -0.51 1.27 14.03
N VAL A 149 -0.72 1.41 15.34
CA VAL A 149 -0.51 2.66 16.10
C VAL A 149 0.83 2.66 16.82
N SER A 150 1.12 1.62 17.60
CA SER A 150 2.36 1.46 18.35
C SER A 150 2.53 -0.01 18.76
N SER A 151 3.77 -0.47 18.95
CA SER A 151 4.05 -1.79 19.51
C SER A 151 3.51 -1.98 20.93
N ASP A 152 3.28 -0.87 21.65
CA ASP A 152 2.83 -0.87 23.04
C ASP A 152 1.29 -0.80 23.17
N ASP A 153 0.56 -0.68 22.06
CA ASP A 153 -0.91 -0.59 22.01
C ASP A 153 -1.48 -1.61 21.01
N PRO A 154 -1.48 -2.92 21.36
CA PRO A 154 -1.83 -4.01 20.43
C PRO A 154 -3.33 -4.09 20.10
N ASP A 155 -4.19 -3.38 20.82
CA ASP A 155 -5.62 -3.26 20.55
C ASP A 155 -6.03 -1.78 20.53
N PRO A 156 -5.65 -1.04 19.47
CA PRO A 156 -5.81 0.40 19.43
C PRO A 156 -7.23 0.85 19.08
N LEU A 157 -8.16 -0.09 18.86
CA LEU A 157 -9.55 0.22 18.52
C LEU A 157 -10.30 0.79 19.71
N SER A 158 -11.26 1.67 19.43
CA SER A 158 -12.07 2.30 20.47
C SER A 158 -13.03 1.30 21.13
N GLU A 159 -13.27 1.51 22.42
CA GLU A 159 -14.24 0.72 23.17
C GLU A 159 -15.62 0.80 22.51
N GLY A 160 -16.24 -0.37 22.28
CA GLY A 160 -17.53 -0.47 21.62
C GLY A 160 -17.49 -0.57 20.09
N PHE A 161 -16.32 -0.42 19.44
CA PHE A 161 -16.19 -0.63 17.99
C PHE A 161 -16.68 -2.01 17.55
N ALA A 162 -16.29 -3.06 18.27
CA ALA A 162 -16.71 -4.44 18.00
C ALA A 162 -18.23 -4.61 18.10
N ALA A 163 -18.88 -3.97 19.09
CA ALA A 163 -20.32 -4.01 19.26
C ALA A 163 -21.04 -3.22 18.14
N ALA A 164 -20.53 -2.05 17.77
CA ALA A 164 -21.10 -1.20 16.73
C ALA A 164 -20.98 -1.79 15.31
N SER A 165 -19.94 -2.59 15.07
CA SER A 165 -19.69 -3.29 13.81
C SER A 165 -20.23 -4.72 13.76
N ALA A 166 -20.86 -5.20 14.84
CA ALA A 166 -21.35 -6.57 14.96
C ALA A 166 -22.25 -6.96 13.77
N GLY A 167 -21.94 -8.10 13.15
CA GLY A 167 -22.66 -8.64 12.01
C GLY A 167 -22.37 -7.96 10.66
N ARG A 168 -21.52 -6.94 10.61
CA ARG A 168 -21.14 -6.23 9.36
C ARG A 168 -19.63 -6.12 9.15
N GLY A 169 -18.84 -6.15 10.21
CA GLY A 169 -17.39 -6.07 10.16
C GLY A 169 -16.70 -7.36 10.53
N LEU A 170 -15.57 -7.64 9.87
CA LEU A 170 -14.57 -8.62 10.29
C LEU A 170 -13.21 -7.92 10.36
N VAL A 171 -12.57 -7.92 11.54
CA VAL A 171 -11.22 -7.39 11.73
C VAL A 171 -10.28 -8.55 11.99
N VAL A 172 -9.19 -8.64 11.22
CA VAL A 172 -8.19 -9.70 11.33
C VAL A 172 -6.78 -9.12 11.31
N PRO A 173 -5.80 -9.74 11.98
CA PRO A 173 -4.41 -9.28 11.95
C PRO A 173 -3.77 -9.42 10.57
N TRP A 174 -4.13 -10.48 9.84
CA TRP A 174 -3.61 -10.77 8.51
C TRP A 174 -4.53 -11.74 7.75
N CYS A 175 -4.72 -11.55 6.45
CA CYS A 175 -5.31 -12.54 5.55
C CYS A 175 -4.79 -12.37 4.12
N CYS A 176 -4.73 -13.47 3.37
CA CYS A 176 -4.62 -13.47 1.92
C CYS A 176 -6.02 -13.64 1.31
N LEU A 177 -6.35 -12.85 0.30
CA LEU A 177 -7.59 -12.94 -0.47
C LEU A 177 -7.33 -13.56 -1.83
#